data_AF-A0A2S7KVS1-F1
#
_entry.id   AF-A0A2S7KVS1-F1
#
_cell.length_a   1.000
_cell.length_b   1.000
_cell.length_c   1.000
_cell.angle_alpha   90.00
_cell.angle_beta   90.00
_cell.angle_gamma   90.00
#
_symmetry.space_group_name_H-M   'P 1'
#
loop_
_entity.id
_entity.type
_entity.pdbx_description
1 polymer ?
#
loop_
_entity_poly.entity_id
_entity_poly.type
_entity_poly.pdbx_seq_one_letter_code
_entity_poly.pdbx_strand_id
1 'polypeptide(L)'
;MRILYIFALILISSCTKSKSLTCVDFKIGTFKAESTNYKMPALIIKRFEKTQKETAVGFPTTEATIEWKSECNFELNYLNNSPDVKGEKISVKILKIEGRKAICAGTVGGRSGHILNFELEKQK
;
A
#
# COMPACT_ATOMS: atom_id res chain seq x y z
N MET A 1 20.04 -59.21 1.31
CA MET A 1 20.42 -58.27 2.37
C MET A 1 20.91 -56.99 1.70
N ARG A 2 20.04 -56.04 1.35
CA ARG A 2 19.62 -54.86 2.15
C ARG A 2 20.79 -53.90 2.43
N ILE A 3 21.23 -53.16 1.40
CA ILE A 3 21.96 -51.91 1.60
C ILE A 3 20.93 -50.78 1.52
N LEU A 4 20.75 -50.18 2.68
CA LEU A 4 19.73 -49.22 3.04
C LEU A 4 19.92 -47.91 2.28
N TYR A 5 18.79 -47.36 1.83
CA TYR A 5 18.57 -46.01 1.37
C TYR A 5 19.25 -44.96 2.28
N ILE A 6 20.32 -44.32 1.81
CA ILE A 6 20.87 -43.09 2.41
C ILE A 6 20.84 -41.99 1.35
N PHE A 7 19.65 -41.52 0.99
CA PHE A 7 19.47 -40.30 0.17
C PHE A 7 18.17 -39.57 0.54
N ALA A 8 17.75 -39.65 1.80
CA ALA A 8 16.46 -39.16 2.27
C ALA A 8 16.55 -37.98 3.26
N LEU A 9 17.59 -37.13 3.22
CA LEU A 9 17.72 -36.06 4.20
C LEU A 9 18.28 -34.73 3.66
N ILE A 10 17.76 -34.25 2.53
CA ILE A 10 17.93 -32.84 2.09
C ILE A 10 16.55 -32.22 1.78
N LEU A 11 15.61 -32.31 2.73
CA LEU A 11 14.29 -31.65 2.65
C LEU A 11 14.00 -30.68 3.81
N ILE A 12 15.05 -30.31 4.54
CA ILE A 12 15.07 -29.23 5.53
C ILE A 12 15.91 -28.13 4.88
N SER A 13 15.48 -26.91 4.59
CA SER A 13 14.63 -26.06 5.42
C SER A 13 14.39 -24.70 4.72
N SER A 14 13.90 -24.68 3.47
CA SER A 14 13.53 -23.40 2.83
C SER A 14 12.18 -22.88 3.32
N CYS A 15 11.98 -22.85 4.64
CA CYS A 15 10.98 -21.98 5.25
C CYS A 15 11.61 -20.58 5.27
N THR A 16 11.64 -19.92 4.11
CA THR A 16 11.99 -18.51 4.04
C THR A 16 10.92 -17.77 4.83
N LYS A 17 11.23 -17.42 6.09
CA LYS A 17 10.41 -16.48 6.85
C LYS A 17 10.23 -15.26 5.95
N SER A 18 9.00 -15.03 5.50
CA SER A 18 8.63 -13.82 4.75
C SER A 18 9.21 -12.65 5.52
N LYS A 19 10.16 -11.93 4.92
CA LYS A 19 10.77 -10.75 5.54
C LYS A 19 9.64 -9.85 6.02
N SER A 20 9.63 -9.53 7.31
CA SER A 20 8.66 -8.62 7.89
C SER A 20 8.84 -7.25 7.21
N LEU A 21 7.83 -6.81 6.47
CA LEU A 21 7.86 -5.49 5.85
C LEU A 21 7.70 -4.39 6.91
N THR A 22 8.25 -3.24 6.60
CA THR A 22 8.20 -2.00 7.38
C THR A 22 7.54 -0.90 6.58
N CYS A 23 7.22 0.25 7.19
CA CYS A 23 6.62 1.38 6.45
C CYS A 23 7.53 1.87 5.31
N VAL A 24 8.86 1.74 5.45
CA VAL A 24 9.83 2.07 4.40
C VAL A 24 9.60 1.24 3.14
N ASP A 25 9.22 -0.02 3.28
CA ASP A 25 8.89 -0.90 2.15
C ASP A 25 7.65 -0.44 1.37
N PHE A 26 6.84 0.46 1.91
CA PHE A 26 5.67 1.03 1.24
C PHE A 26 5.97 2.40 0.61
N LYS A 27 7.20 2.92 0.70
CA LYS A 27 7.55 4.22 0.09
C LYS A 27 7.55 4.18 -1.44
N ILE A 28 7.97 3.07 -2.03
CA ILE A 28 8.08 2.88 -3.47
C ILE A 28 7.56 1.48 -3.81
N GLY A 29 6.84 1.36 -4.93
CA GLY A 29 6.38 0.08 -5.44
C GLY A 29 5.02 0.15 -6.13
N THR A 30 4.53 -1.02 -6.50
CA THR A 30 3.16 -1.19 -6.99
C THR A 30 2.32 -1.82 -5.90
N PHE A 31 1.14 -1.26 -5.64
CA PHE A 31 0.22 -1.71 -4.61
C PHE A 31 -1.17 -1.89 -5.19
N LYS A 32 -1.88 -2.90 -4.70
CA LYS A 32 -3.32 -2.98 -4.84
C LYS A 32 -3.94 -2.31 -3.61
N ALA A 33 -4.86 -1.38 -3.81
CA ALA A 33 -5.54 -0.68 -2.73
C ALA A 33 -7.03 -1.01 -2.71
N GLU A 34 -7.56 -1.33 -1.54
CA GLU A 34 -8.97 -1.64 -1.32
C GLU A 34 -9.49 -0.88 -0.10
N SER A 35 -10.64 -0.22 -0.26
CA SER A 35 -11.30 0.49 0.83
C SER A 35 -11.95 -0.50 1.81
N THR A 36 -11.85 -0.23 3.11
CA THR A 36 -12.42 -1.10 4.15
C THR A 36 -13.67 -0.51 4.80
N ASN A 37 -13.86 0.80 4.76
CA ASN A 37 -15.02 1.47 5.36
C ASN A 37 -15.81 2.39 4.40
N TYR A 38 -15.54 2.34 3.10
CA TYR A 38 -16.28 3.05 2.06
C TYR A 38 -16.32 2.25 0.75
N LYS A 39 -17.21 2.63 -0.17
CA LYS A 39 -17.32 1.99 -1.48
C LYS A 39 -16.46 2.75 -2.50
N MET A 40 -15.35 2.14 -2.89
CA MET A 40 -14.51 2.60 -3.99
C MET A 40 -14.02 1.37 -4.77
N PRO A 41 -13.88 1.46 -6.11
CA PRO A 41 -13.23 0.39 -6.86
C PRO A 41 -11.81 0.14 -6.33
N ALA A 42 -11.36 -1.12 -6.44
CA ALA A 42 -9.98 -1.45 -6.17
C ALA A 42 -9.05 -0.64 -7.08
N LEU A 43 -8.00 -0.06 -6.50
CA LEU A 43 -7.03 0.77 -7.22
C LEU A 43 -5.72 0.00 -7.40
N ILE A 44 -5.05 0.24 -8.52
CA ILE A 44 -3.64 -0.03 -8.68
C ILE A 44 -2.88 1.28 -8.45
N ILE A 45 -2.03 1.28 -7.44
CA ILE A 45 -1.19 2.40 -7.06
C ILE A 45 0.24 2.11 -7.50
N LYS A 46 0.81 2.97 -8.34
CA LYS A 46 2.25 2.99 -8.62
C LYS A 46 2.88 4.17 -7.91
N ARG A 47 3.73 3.89 -6.93
CA ARG A 47 4.37 4.89 -6.07
C ARG A 47 5.85 5.00 -6.37
N PHE A 48 6.31 6.24 -6.52
CA PHE A 48 7.70 6.65 -6.70
C PHE A 48 8.12 7.53 -5.52
N GLU A 49 9.36 8.02 -5.53
CA GLU A 49 9.93 8.80 -4.40
C GLU A 49 9.07 10.01 -3.99
N LYS A 50 8.54 10.75 -4.98
CA LYS A 50 7.81 12.02 -4.76
C LYS A 50 6.43 12.05 -5.41
N THR A 51 6.03 11.00 -6.12
CA THR A 51 4.79 10.97 -6.90
C THR A 51 4.12 9.61 -6.83
N GLN A 52 2.82 9.60 -7.09
CA GLN A 52 2.00 8.40 -7.20
C GLN A 52 1.01 8.54 -8.34
N LYS A 53 0.77 7.42 -9.02
CA LYS A 53 -0.30 7.27 -10.01
C LYS A 53 -1.28 6.22 -9.53
N GLU A 54 -2.57 6.50 -9.68
CA GLU A 54 -3.64 5.57 -9.29
C GLU A 54 -4.54 5.29 -10.49
N THR A 55 -4.85 4.01 -10.68
CA THR A 55 -5.69 3.55 -11.79
C THR A 55 -6.79 2.65 -11.24
N ALA A 56 -8.02 2.89 -11.69
CA ALA A 56 -9.17 2.04 -11.43
C ALA A 56 -9.86 1.68 -12.75
N VAL A 57 -10.45 0.49 -12.84
CA VAL A 57 -11.17 0.07 -14.04
C VAL A 57 -12.37 0.99 -14.26
N GLY A 58 -12.46 1.59 -15.44
CA GLY A 58 -13.55 2.50 -15.80
C GLY A 58 -13.38 3.95 -15.34
N PHE A 59 -12.24 4.31 -14.75
CA PHE A 59 -11.94 5.67 -14.30
C PHE A 59 -10.64 6.22 -14.91
N PRO A 60 -10.53 7.55 -15.12
CA PRO A 60 -9.27 8.17 -15.51
C PRO A 60 -8.16 7.90 -14.48
N THR A 61 -6.91 7.85 -14.95
CA THR A 61 -5.76 7.77 -14.04
C THR A 61 -5.58 9.10 -13.31
N THR A 62 -5.44 9.03 -11.99
CA THR A 62 -5.14 10.20 -11.15
C THR A 62 -3.67 10.21 -10.78
N GLU A 63 -3.12 11.41 -10.62
CA GLU A 63 -1.73 11.61 -10.20
C GLU A 63 -1.70 12.48 -8.95
N ALA A 64 -0.78 12.16 -8.04
CA ALA A 64 -0.55 12.91 -6.82
C ALA A 64 0.95 13.09 -6.57
N THR A 65 1.29 14.21 -5.96
CA THR A 65 2.59 14.39 -5.30
C THR A 65 2.52 13.85 -3.88
N ILE A 66 3.66 13.36 -3.38
CA ILE A 66 3.78 12.74 -2.05
C ILE A 66 4.78 13.54 -1.22
N GLU A 67 4.37 13.89 0.00
CA GLU A 67 5.24 14.47 0.99
C GLU A 67 5.30 13.58 2.24
N TRP A 68 6.42 12.88 2.43
CA TRP A 68 6.63 12.04 3.62
C TRP A 68 6.93 12.90 4.85
N LYS A 69 6.09 12.79 5.88
CA LYS A 69 6.25 13.49 7.16
C LYS A 69 7.01 12.62 8.18
N SER A 70 6.92 11.30 8.04
CA SER A 70 7.77 10.33 8.73
C SER A 70 7.81 9.00 7.97
N GLU A 71 8.39 7.93 8.51
CA GLU A 71 8.40 6.63 7.83
C GLU A 71 7.00 6.07 7.55
N CYS A 72 6.04 6.30 8.45
CA CYS A 72 4.68 5.75 8.36
C CYS A 72 3.61 6.82 8.09
N ASN A 73 3.99 8.08 7.81
CA ASN A 73 3.04 9.17 7.57
C ASN A 73 3.44 9.98 6.34
N PHE A 74 2.48 10.24 5.46
CA PHE A 74 2.69 11.06 4.26
C PHE A 74 1.42 11.81 3.87
N GLU A 75 1.59 12.88 3.09
CA GLU A 75 0.50 13.63 2.48
C GLU A 75 0.45 13.38 0.98
N LEU A 76 -0.75 13.17 0.46
CA LEU A 76 -1.04 13.15 -0.97
C LEU A 76 -1.65 14.49 -1.37
N ASN A 77 -1.09 15.08 -2.42
CA ASN A 77 -1.64 16.25 -3.07
C ASN A 77 -1.91 15.92 -4.54
N TYR A 78 -3.18 15.68 -4.85
CA TYR A 78 -3.63 15.24 -6.17
C TYR A 78 -3.63 16.40 -7.18
N LEU A 79 -3.04 16.14 -8.34
CA LEU A 79 -2.84 17.12 -9.40
C LEU A 79 -4.09 17.32 -10.28
N ASN A 80 -4.92 16.27 -10.40
CA ASN A 80 -6.06 16.22 -11.32
C ASN A 80 -7.42 16.08 -10.59
N ASN A 81 -7.57 16.72 -9.43
CA ASN A 81 -8.83 16.66 -8.69
C ASN A 81 -9.99 17.31 -9.46
N SER A 82 -11.21 16.79 -9.25
CA SER A 82 -12.42 17.53 -9.63
C SER A 82 -12.40 18.90 -8.95
N PRO A 83 -13.08 19.91 -9.51
CA PRO A 83 -13.10 21.26 -8.93
C PRO A 83 -13.43 21.29 -7.44
N ASP A 84 -14.27 20.37 -6.97
CA ASP A 84 -14.78 20.29 -5.60
C ASP A 84 -13.77 19.72 -4.58
N VAL A 85 -12.73 19.02 -5.04
CA VAL A 85 -11.66 18.46 -4.20
C VAL A 85 -10.30 19.11 -4.50
N LYS A 86 -10.28 20.11 -5.39
CA LYS A 86 -9.06 20.79 -5.83
C LYS A 86 -8.42 21.53 -4.65
N GLY A 87 -7.20 21.12 -4.30
CA GLY A 87 -6.44 21.69 -3.18
C GLY A 87 -6.61 20.97 -1.84
N GLU A 88 -7.50 19.97 -1.75
CA GLU A 88 -7.59 19.12 -0.55
C GLU A 88 -6.43 18.11 -0.54
N LYS A 89 -5.69 18.10 0.58
CA LYS A 89 -4.64 17.11 0.85
C LYS A 89 -5.21 15.93 1.59
N ILE A 90 -4.71 14.73 1.30
CA ILE A 90 -5.04 13.54 2.09
C ILE A 90 -3.80 13.16 2.92
N SER A 91 -3.91 13.29 4.24
CA SER A 91 -2.89 12.79 5.18
C SER A 91 -3.11 11.31 5.41
N VAL A 92 -2.13 10.47 5.09
CA VAL A 92 -2.18 9.02 5.23
C VAL A 92 -1.23 8.57 6.34
N LYS A 93 -1.73 7.71 7.23
CA LYS A 93 -0.96 7.02 8.26
C LYS A 93 -1.05 5.51 8.05
N ILE A 94 0.10 4.84 7.96
CA ILE A 94 0.20 3.39 8.05
C ILE A 94 0.08 3.01 9.53
N LEU A 95 -0.98 2.28 9.88
CA LEU A 95 -1.30 1.89 11.25
C LEU A 95 -0.68 0.56 11.64
N LYS A 96 -0.69 -0.41 10.73
CA LYS A 96 -0.23 -1.77 10.97
C LYS A 96 0.23 -2.41 9.67
N ILE A 97 1.18 -3.34 9.76
CA ILE A 97 1.64 -4.16 8.65
C ILE A 97 1.46 -5.63 9.02
N GLU A 98 0.83 -6.39 8.13
CA GLU A 98 0.56 -7.83 8.27
C GLU A 98 0.97 -8.54 6.98
N GLY A 99 2.12 -9.22 7.01
CA GLY A 99 2.69 -9.83 5.81
C GLY A 99 3.02 -8.80 4.73
N ARG A 100 2.27 -8.82 3.62
CA ARG A 100 2.44 -7.87 2.49
C ARG A 100 1.41 -6.74 2.48
N LYS A 101 0.55 -6.69 3.49
CA LYS A 101 -0.52 -5.71 3.62
C LYS A 101 -0.17 -4.63 4.62
N ALA A 102 -0.39 -3.38 4.27
CA ALA A 102 -0.42 -2.25 5.19
C ALA A 102 -1.85 -1.78 5.39
N ILE A 103 -2.29 -1.68 6.64
CA ILE A 103 -3.57 -1.10 7.03
C ILE A 103 -3.35 0.39 7.25
N CYS A 104 -4.09 1.22 6.51
CA CYS A 104 -3.89 2.66 6.46
C CYS A 104 -5.16 3.41 6.86
N ALA A 105 -4.97 4.61 7.43
CA ALA A 105 -6.01 5.60 7.62
C ALA A 105 -5.64 6.88 6.88
N GLY A 106 -6.56 7.39 6.06
CA GLY A 106 -6.49 8.67 5.36
C GLY A 106 -7.41 9.69 6.03
N THR A 107 -6.95 10.92 6.17
CA THR A 107 -7.76 12.07 6.61
C THR A 107 -7.71 13.14 5.54
N VAL A 108 -8.89 13.62 5.13
CA VAL A 108 -9.00 14.69 4.12
C VAL A 108 -8.92 16.05 4.82
N GLY A 109 -8.02 16.92 4.36
CA GLY A 109 -7.76 18.23 4.96
C GLY A 109 -9.02 19.10 5.05
N GLY A 110 -9.32 19.61 6.24
CA GLY A 110 -10.39 20.58 6.47
C GLY A 110 -11.74 20.02 6.97
N ARG A 111 -11.93 18.70 7.01
CA ARG A 111 -13.14 18.09 7.58
C ARG A 111 -12.78 17.03 8.62
N SER A 112 -12.89 17.42 9.89
CA SER A 112 -12.89 16.48 11.02
C SER A 112 -14.10 15.54 10.90
N GLY A 113 -13.90 14.36 10.31
CA GLY A 113 -14.96 13.33 10.25
C GLY A 113 -14.80 12.24 9.19
N HIS A 114 -14.03 12.46 8.13
CA HIS A 114 -13.86 11.46 7.07
C HIS A 114 -12.52 10.73 7.20
N ILE A 115 -12.53 9.64 7.98
CA ILE A 115 -11.43 8.68 8.02
C ILE A 115 -11.63 7.69 6.89
N LEU A 116 -10.70 7.63 5.94
CA LEU A 116 -10.65 6.65 4.87
C LEU A 116 -9.77 5.49 5.32
N ASN A 117 -10.35 4.34 5.64
CA ASN A 117 -9.59 3.14 5.95
C ASN A 117 -9.42 2.31 4.68
N PHE A 118 -8.20 1.88 4.43
CA PHE A 118 -7.86 1.07 3.26
C PHE A 118 -6.67 0.17 3.51
N GLU A 119 -6.59 -0.91 2.76
CA GLU A 119 -5.44 -1.81 2.74
C GLU A 119 -4.58 -1.54 1.51
N LEU A 120 -3.26 -1.54 1.67
CA LEU A 120 -2.30 -1.58 0.57
C LEU A 120 -1.61 -2.94 0.55
N GLU A 121 -1.81 -3.71 -0.50
CA GLU A 121 -1.08 -4.96 -0.72
C GLU A 121 0.08 -4.74 -1.71
N LYS A 122 1.31 -4.91 -1.24
CA LYS A 122 2.52 -4.78 -2.08
C LYS A 122 2.56 -5.91 -3.12
N GLN A 123 2.62 -5.55 -4.39
CA GLN A 123 2.73 -6.51 -5.49
C GLN A 123 4.16 -7.08 -5.58
N LYS A 124 4.32 -8.32 -6.09
CA LYS A 124 5.64 -8.98 -6.23
C LYS A 124 6.47 -8.31 -7.33
#